data_AF-A0A0A3IQK6-F1
#
_entry.id   AF-A0A0A3IQK6-F1
#
_cell.length_a   1.000
_cell.length_b   1.000
_cell.length_c   1.000
_cell.angle_alpha   90.00
_cell.angle_beta   90.00
_cell.angle_gamma   90.00
#
_symmetry.space_group_name_H-M   'P 1'
#
loop_
_entity.id
_entity.type
_entity.pdbx_description
1 polymer ?
#
loop_
_entity_poly.entity_id
_entity_poly.type
_entity_poly.pdbx_seq_one_letter_code
_entity_poly.pdbx_strand_id
1 'polypeptide(L)'
;MKHKHKLLIGMLSILLELVAACGNSPEETTNSPSENQDQNDRVTQEESVDTAVEVPSKDSDSNNSTSNDTKDTSKNSPAEQEDPSATNTETSLKEEYLKKLNEAKKETDEMRNNPADDSTYALKAVEGEIYEVWDGLLNEIYGVLKQQLPSEEMNKLRDAQRKWIDYRDKTALEASLKYKGGTMEHLEYTVVLNNLTEERCFELVEHYMK
;
A
#
# COMPACT_ATOMS: atom_id res chain seq x y z
N MET A 1 -33.87 -10.63 1.14
CA MET A 1 -33.33 -11.16 2.42
C MET A 1 -32.36 -10.11 2.95
N LYS A 2 -32.52 -9.66 4.19
CA LYS A 2 -31.72 -8.58 4.78
C LYS A 2 -30.56 -9.19 5.55
N HIS A 3 -29.34 -9.14 5.01
CA HIS A 3 -28.14 -9.53 5.76
C HIS A 3 -27.67 -8.34 6.58
N LYS A 4 -27.75 -8.48 7.92
CA LYS A 4 -27.19 -7.55 8.88
C LYS A 4 -25.77 -8.02 9.19
N HIS A 5 -24.76 -7.33 8.69
CA HIS A 5 -23.39 -7.54 9.14
C HIS A 5 -23.20 -6.83 10.49
N LYS A 6 -22.98 -7.63 11.53
CA LYS A 6 -22.59 -7.15 12.87
C LYS A 6 -21.07 -7.13 12.92
N LEU A 7 -20.46 -5.95 12.85
CA LEU A 7 -19.06 -5.77 13.22
C LEU A 7 -18.98 -5.59 14.73
N LEU A 8 -18.40 -6.58 15.41
CA LEU A 8 -18.01 -6.50 16.82
C LEU A 8 -16.60 -5.91 16.88
N ILE A 9 -16.52 -4.60 17.10
CA ILE A 9 -15.25 -3.93 17.42
C ILE A 9 -15.00 -4.13 18.92
N GLY A 10 -14.02 -4.97 19.25
CA GLY A 10 -13.50 -5.10 20.59
C GLY A 10 -12.70 -3.85 20.96
N MET A 11 -13.27 -2.98 21.79
CA MET A 11 -12.57 -1.88 22.45
C MET A 11 -11.68 -2.45 23.56
N LEU A 12 -10.37 -2.48 23.34
CA LEU A 12 -9.38 -2.73 24.38
C LEU A 12 -8.82 -1.39 24.88
N SER A 13 -9.12 -1.11 26.14
CA SER A 13 -8.92 0.14 26.87
C SER A 13 -7.46 0.53 27.09
N ILE A 14 -7.16 1.83 27.07
CA ILE A 14 -6.11 2.39 27.94
C ILE A 14 -6.69 3.60 28.68
N LEU A 15 -6.89 3.42 29.98
CA LEU A 15 -7.15 4.48 30.96
C LEU A 15 -5.96 5.43 30.97
N LEU A 16 -6.22 6.72 30.72
CA LEU A 16 -5.26 7.78 31.00
C LEU A 16 -5.62 8.39 32.35
N GLU A 17 -4.82 8.09 33.38
CA GLU A 17 -4.98 8.63 34.72
C GLU A 17 -4.61 10.12 34.75
N LEU A 18 -5.55 10.93 35.22
CA LEU A 18 -5.39 12.35 35.52
C LEU A 18 -4.60 12.49 36.83
N VAL A 19 -3.44 13.14 36.78
CA VAL A 19 -2.86 13.77 37.97
C VAL A 19 -3.00 15.27 37.82
N ALA A 20 -3.92 15.84 38.61
CA ALA A 20 -4.04 17.26 38.83
C ALA A 20 -2.87 17.74 39.71
N ALA A 21 -2.13 18.74 39.25
CA ALA A 21 -1.34 19.61 40.11
C ALA A 21 -1.84 21.04 39.91
N CYS A 22 -2.64 21.51 40.87
CA CYS A 22 -2.98 22.91 41.02
C CYS A 22 -1.82 23.67 41.69
N GLY A 23 -1.59 24.92 41.28
CA GLY A 23 -1.05 25.96 42.17
C GLY A 23 0.04 26.84 41.58
N ASN A 24 -0.32 27.91 40.87
CA ASN A 24 -0.36 29.29 41.41
C ASN A 24 -0.71 30.31 40.31
N SER A 25 -1.72 31.14 40.57
CA SER A 25 -1.91 32.49 39.99
C SER A 25 -1.39 33.51 41.03
N PRO A 26 -1.24 34.84 40.80
CA PRO A 26 -1.84 35.73 39.77
C PRO A 26 -0.77 36.56 38.99
N GLU A 27 -1.05 37.32 37.94
CA GLU A 27 -1.77 38.60 37.90
C GLU A 27 -2.27 38.97 36.48
N GLU A 28 -3.33 39.77 36.45
CA GLU A 28 -3.98 40.35 35.25
C GLU A 28 -3.20 41.53 34.66
N THR A 29 -3.27 41.72 33.32
CA THR A 29 -3.83 42.97 32.72
C THR A 29 -3.95 42.91 31.17
N THR A 30 -5.20 43.04 30.71
CA THR A 30 -5.76 43.80 29.56
C THR A 30 -4.98 44.09 28.25
N ASN A 31 -5.59 43.65 27.13
CA ASN A 31 -5.82 44.28 25.81
C ASN A 31 -4.70 45.03 25.01
N SER A 32 -4.36 44.44 23.84
CA SER A 32 -4.21 44.99 22.45
C SER A 32 -3.43 46.30 22.13
N PRO A 33 -3.09 46.59 20.85
CA PRO A 33 -2.38 45.81 19.82
C PRO A 33 -1.28 46.64 19.07
N SER A 34 -0.25 46.00 18.49
CA SER A 34 0.52 46.48 17.30
C SER A 34 1.73 45.57 17.07
N GLU A 35 1.76 44.89 15.93
CA GLU A 35 2.55 45.24 14.73
C GLU A 35 4.07 45.05 14.88
N ASN A 36 4.49 43.99 14.16
CA ASN A 36 5.61 43.93 13.23
C ASN A 36 7.06 43.99 13.73
N GLN A 37 7.77 42.98 13.18
CA GLN A 37 9.13 43.06 12.65
C GLN A 37 10.24 43.13 13.71
N ASP A 38 11.40 42.54 13.49
CA ASP A 38 11.97 41.68 12.47
C ASP A 38 13.29 41.23 13.11
N GLN A 39 13.79 40.05 12.73
CA GLN A 39 15.23 39.76 12.72
C GLN A 39 15.92 39.70 14.12
N ASN A 40 17.02 39.00 14.34
CA ASN A 40 17.96 38.40 13.44
C ASN A 40 18.77 37.33 14.20
N ASP A 41 19.15 36.30 13.46
CA ASP A 41 20.51 35.74 13.41
C ASP A 41 21.21 35.09 14.61
N ARG A 42 21.63 33.84 14.32
CA ARG A 42 23.00 33.28 14.46
C ARG A 42 23.29 32.57 15.80
N VAL A 43 23.38 31.22 15.83
CA VAL A 43 24.50 30.34 15.39
C VAL A 43 25.78 30.76 16.15
N THR A 44 26.50 29.99 16.97
CA THR A 44 26.82 28.56 17.19
C THR A 44 27.33 28.53 18.67
N GLN A 45 27.55 27.45 19.42
CA GLN A 45 28.59 26.44 19.21
C GLN A 45 28.71 25.58 20.50
N GLU A 46 28.77 24.25 20.31
CA GLU A 46 29.69 23.25 20.94
C GLU A 46 29.69 23.08 22.49
N GLU A 47 29.93 21.92 23.11
CA GLU A 47 30.44 20.61 22.68
C GLU A 47 30.28 19.57 23.82
N SER A 48 30.63 18.31 23.51
CA SER A 48 31.11 17.19 24.36
C SER A 48 30.18 15.95 24.37
N VAL A 49 30.38 14.93 23.49
CA VAL A 49 31.38 13.81 23.50
C VAL A 49 30.95 12.70 24.50
N ASP A 50 30.80 11.40 24.21
CA ASP A 50 31.60 10.44 23.40
C ASP A 50 30.85 9.09 23.09
N THR A 51 31.10 8.48 21.90
CA THR A 51 31.57 7.09 21.56
C THR A 51 30.97 5.82 22.24
N ALA A 52 30.78 4.60 21.68
CA ALA A 52 31.17 3.83 20.47
C ALA A 52 30.06 2.76 20.15
N VAL A 53 29.73 2.41 18.90
CA VAL A 53 30.21 1.27 18.06
C VAL A 53 30.32 -0.11 18.75
N GLU A 54 29.46 -1.08 18.36
CA GLU A 54 29.86 -2.36 17.74
C GLU A 54 28.66 -3.27 17.38
N VAL A 55 28.70 -3.79 16.14
CA VAL A 55 27.99 -4.98 15.66
C VAL A 55 28.94 -6.17 15.82
N PRO A 56 28.42 -7.38 16.11
CA PRO A 56 28.93 -8.51 15.34
C PRO A 56 27.87 -9.53 14.92
N SER A 57 27.96 -9.89 13.63
CA SER A 57 27.45 -11.12 13.03
C SER A 57 28.02 -12.37 13.69
N LYS A 58 27.29 -13.49 13.66
CA LYS A 58 27.90 -14.82 13.76
C LYS A 58 27.09 -15.88 13.00
N ASP A 59 27.69 -16.33 11.90
CA ASP A 59 27.46 -17.63 11.29
C ASP A 59 27.78 -18.77 12.27
N SER A 60 27.13 -19.91 12.08
CA SER A 60 27.64 -21.20 12.57
C SER A 60 27.31 -22.29 11.55
N ASP A 61 28.35 -22.64 10.80
CA ASP A 61 28.52 -23.92 10.15
C ASP A 61 28.73 -25.05 11.18
N SER A 62 28.38 -26.26 10.75
CA SER A 62 29.25 -27.46 10.73
C SER A 62 28.79 -28.74 11.46
N ASN A 63 28.98 -29.82 10.69
CA ASN A 63 29.34 -31.22 11.03
C ASN A 63 28.21 -32.23 11.27
N ASN A 64 27.96 -33.14 10.32
CA ASN A 64 28.76 -34.29 9.84
C ASN A 64 28.52 -35.56 10.69
N SER A 65 27.96 -36.61 10.06
CA SER A 65 28.45 -37.96 10.30
C SER A 65 28.27 -38.85 9.07
N THR A 66 29.40 -39.36 8.62
CA THR A 66 29.64 -40.28 7.50
C THR A 66 29.32 -41.75 7.84
N SER A 67 29.12 -42.54 6.77
CA SER A 67 29.52 -43.95 6.58
C SER A 67 28.51 -45.08 6.84
N ASN A 68 28.09 -45.78 5.77
CA ASN A 68 28.74 -47.04 5.34
C ASN A 68 28.18 -47.63 4.02
N ASP A 69 29.10 -48.25 3.27
CA ASP A 69 28.98 -48.99 2.00
C ASP A 69 28.00 -50.17 2.00
N THR A 70 27.40 -50.51 0.84
CA THR A 70 27.88 -51.59 -0.09
C THR A 70 26.81 -52.00 -1.13
N LYS A 71 27.20 -51.83 -2.39
CA LYS A 71 26.88 -52.44 -3.71
C LYS A 71 26.18 -53.83 -3.79
N ASP A 72 25.15 -53.96 -4.67
CA ASP A 72 25.07 -54.85 -5.87
C ASP A 72 23.67 -54.71 -6.56
N THR A 73 23.55 -54.16 -7.78
CA THR A 73 23.59 -54.80 -9.13
C THR A 73 22.25 -55.37 -9.65
N SER A 74 21.63 -54.65 -10.61
CA SER A 74 21.30 -55.10 -11.99
C SER A 74 19.87 -54.79 -12.53
N LYS A 75 19.87 -53.96 -13.60
CA LYS A 75 19.03 -53.95 -14.83
C LYS A 75 17.50 -54.15 -14.76
N ASN A 76 16.76 -53.12 -15.21
CA ASN A 76 16.17 -53.11 -16.57
C ASN A 76 15.73 -51.68 -17.00
N SER A 77 15.96 -51.35 -18.27
CA SER A 77 15.54 -50.13 -19.01
C SER A 77 14.08 -50.31 -19.53
N PRO A 78 13.47 -49.41 -20.33
CA PRO A 78 13.45 -47.93 -20.41
C PRO A 78 12.01 -47.32 -20.46
N ALA A 79 11.96 -45.97 -20.47
CA ALA A 79 10.94 -45.07 -21.06
C ALA A 79 9.83 -44.46 -20.16
N GLU A 80 9.78 -43.12 -20.29
CA GLU A 80 8.64 -42.19 -20.22
C GLU A 80 7.79 -42.12 -18.94
N GLN A 81 8.02 -41.05 -18.17
CA GLN A 81 6.96 -40.09 -17.87
C GLN A 81 7.55 -38.69 -18.02
N GLU A 82 7.15 -38.06 -19.12
CA GLU A 82 7.31 -36.63 -19.36
C GLU A 82 6.52 -35.83 -18.32
N ASP A 83 7.12 -34.70 -17.99
CA ASP A 83 6.62 -33.54 -17.25
C ASP A 83 5.11 -33.24 -17.47
N PRO A 84 4.26 -33.20 -16.42
CA PRO A 84 2.94 -32.63 -16.56
C PRO A 84 3.05 -31.10 -16.43
N SER A 85 3.36 -30.46 -17.55
CA SER A 85 2.60 -29.33 -18.09
C SER A 85 2.02 -28.37 -17.03
N ALA A 86 2.87 -27.48 -16.53
CA ALA A 86 2.48 -26.33 -15.69
C ALA A 86 1.75 -25.21 -16.48
N THR A 87 1.38 -25.44 -17.75
CA THR A 87 0.92 -24.38 -18.67
C THR A 87 -0.60 -24.14 -18.66
N ASN A 88 -1.40 -25.01 -18.04
CA ASN A 88 -2.86 -24.84 -17.99
C ASN A 88 -3.35 -24.00 -16.80
N THR A 89 -2.58 -23.90 -15.72
CA THR A 89 -2.92 -23.12 -14.52
C THR A 89 -2.58 -21.64 -14.67
N GLU A 90 -1.57 -21.29 -15.48
CA GLU A 90 -1.13 -19.90 -15.68
C GLU A 90 -2.20 -19.11 -16.44
N THR A 91 -2.58 -19.54 -17.65
CA THR A 91 -3.65 -18.89 -18.44
C THR A 91 -4.96 -18.71 -17.63
N SER A 92 -5.27 -19.66 -16.74
CA SER A 92 -6.42 -19.62 -15.84
C SER A 92 -6.34 -18.49 -14.81
N LEU A 93 -5.16 -18.22 -14.24
CA LEU A 93 -5.02 -17.23 -13.17
C LEU A 93 -5.15 -15.81 -13.71
N LYS A 94 -4.53 -15.53 -14.87
CA LYS A 94 -4.74 -14.27 -15.58
C LYS A 94 -6.21 -14.03 -15.88
N GLU A 95 -6.91 -15.03 -16.41
CA GLU A 95 -8.36 -14.94 -16.69
C GLU A 95 -9.17 -14.70 -15.41
N GLU A 96 -8.82 -15.35 -14.30
CA GLU A 96 -9.45 -15.15 -12.99
C GLU A 96 -9.29 -13.70 -12.51
N TYR A 97 -8.08 -13.14 -12.58
CA TYR A 97 -7.84 -11.76 -12.18
C TYR A 97 -8.50 -10.75 -13.12
N LEU A 98 -8.51 -10.98 -14.43
CA LEU A 98 -9.25 -10.13 -15.36
C LEU A 98 -10.75 -10.15 -15.06
N LYS A 99 -11.31 -11.33 -14.74
CA LYS A 99 -12.70 -11.42 -14.30
C LYS A 99 -12.93 -10.65 -13.00
N LYS A 100 -12.05 -10.80 -12.00
CA LYS A 100 -12.11 -10.05 -10.73
C LYS A 100 -12.05 -8.53 -10.95
N LEU A 101 -11.17 -8.06 -11.82
CA LEU A 101 -11.06 -6.64 -12.16
C LEU A 101 -12.29 -6.09 -12.88
N ASN A 102 -12.88 -6.86 -13.80
CA ASN A 102 -14.13 -6.47 -14.45
C ASN A 102 -15.32 -6.43 -13.47
N GLU A 103 -15.37 -7.36 -12.51
CA GLU A 103 -16.38 -7.35 -11.45
C GLU A 103 -16.21 -6.14 -10.53
N ALA A 104 -14.99 -5.83 -10.10
CA ALA A 104 -14.68 -4.64 -9.31
C ALA A 104 -14.99 -3.34 -10.08
N LYS A 105 -14.69 -3.29 -11.37
CA LYS A 105 -15.05 -2.16 -12.24
C LYS A 105 -16.56 -1.94 -12.24
N LYS A 106 -17.32 -3.01 -12.45
CA LYS A 106 -18.78 -2.94 -12.42
C LYS A 106 -19.29 -2.46 -11.05
N GLU A 107 -18.78 -3.00 -9.95
CA GLU A 107 -19.18 -2.61 -8.60
C GLU A 107 -18.88 -1.13 -8.31
N THR A 108 -17.67 -0.68 -8.63
CA THR A 108 -17.25 0.72 -8.42
C THR A 108 -18.01 1.69 -9.32
N ASP A 109 -18.34 1.31 -10.56
CA ASP A 109 -19.23 2.07 -11.44
C ASP A 109 -20.66 2.14 -10.87
N GLU A 110 -21.18 1.06 -10.30
CA GLU A 110 -22.48 1.05 -9.62
C GLU A 110 -22.49 1.97 -8.39
N MET A 111 -21.41 1.99 -7.60
CA MET A 111 -21.26 2.91 -6.46
C MET A 111 -21.28 4.37 -6.91
N ARG A 112 -20.54 4.74 -7.97
CA ARG A 112 -20.53 6.09 -8.54
C ARG A 112 -21.89 6.55 -9.04
N ASN A 113 -22.64 5.63 -9.64
CA ASN A 113 -23.95 5.93 -10.21
C ASN A 113 -25.09 5.99 -9.18
N ASN A 114 -24.82 5.58 -7.93
CA ASN A 114 -25.84 5.53 -6.89
C ASN A 114 -25.33 6.08 -5.53
N PRO A 115 -24.89 7.36 -5.48
CA PRO A 115 -24.51 7.99 -4.22
C PRO A 115 -25.74 8.22 -3.32
N ALA A 116 -25.50 8.46 -2.03
CA ALA A 116 -26.59 8.76 -1.08
C ALA A 116 -27.34 10.04 -1.43
N ASP A 117 -26.63 11.05 -1.92
CA ASP A 117 -27.14 12.31 -2.46
C ASP A 117 -26.08 12.98 -3.37
N ASP A 118 -26.44 14.09 -4.02
CA ASP A 118 -25.57 14.82 -4.96
C ASP A 118 -24.58 15.77 -4.27
N SER A 119 -24.47 15.75 -2.93
CA SER A 119 -23.54 16.61 -2.23
C SER A 119 -22.10 16.15 -2.46
N THR A 120 -21.18 17.12 -2.52
CA THR A 120 -19.75 16.81 -2.58
C THR A 120 -19.27 15.96 -1.39
N TYR A 121 -19.98 15.96 -0.26
CA TYR A 121 -19.67 15.09 0.86
C TYR A 121 -19.97 13.62 0.54
N ALA A 122 -21.17 13.32 0.04
CA ALA A 122 -21.57 11.96 -0.33
C ALA A 122 -20.69 11.42 -1.47
N LEU A 123 -20.40 12.24 -2.49
CA LEU A 123 -19.52 11.85 -3.60
C LEU A 123 -18.10 11.52 -3.12
N LYS A 124 -17.55 12.32 -2.19
CA LYS A 124 -16.23 12.04 -1.60
C LYS A 124 -16.20 10.74 -0.81
N ALA A 125 -17.28 10.41 -0.10
CA ALA A 125 -17.38 9.14 0.61
C ALA A 125 -17.33 7.95 -0.37
N VAL A 126 -18.11 8.03 -1.46
CA VAL A 126 -18.13 7.00 -2.52
C VAL A 126 -16.74 6.84 -3.15
N GLU A 127 -16.10 7.93 -3.57
CA GLU A 127 -14.75 7.84 -4.18
C GLU A 127 -13.69 7.35 -3.18
N GLY A 128 -13.86 7.63 -1.89
CA GLY A 128 -13.00 7.06 -0.85
C GLY A 128 -13.15 5.54 -0.73
N GLU A 129 -14.37 5.02 -0.76
CA GLU A 129 -14.61 3.56 -0.74
C GLU A 129 -14.07 2.89 -2.01
N ILE A 130 -14.22 3.54 -3.18
CA ILE A 130 -13.67 3.06 -4.45
C ILE A 130 -12.14 3.01 -4.42
N TYR A 131 -11.50 3.98 -3.76
CA TYR A 131 -10.05 3.98 -3.58
C TYR A 131 -9.57 2.74 -2.83
N GLU A 132 -10.23 2.37 -1.74
CA GLU A 132 -9.87 1.17 -0.96
C GLU A 132 -9.99 -0.11 -1.81
N VAL A 133 -11.00 -0.19 -2.68
CA VAL A 133 -11.16 -1.32 -3.61
C VAL A 133 -9.99 -1.40 -4.58
N TRP A 134 -9.67 -0.31 -5.27
CA TRP A 134 -8.62 -0.31 -6.29
C TRP A 134 -7.21 -0.42 -5.71
N ASP A 135 -6.91 0.25 -4.59
CA ASP A 135 -5.61 0.13 -3.92
C ASP A 135 -5.41 -1.28 -3.36
N GLY A 136 -6.46 -1.89 -2.79
CA GLY A 136 -6.45 -3.27 -2.35
C GLY A 136 -6.12 -4.24 -3.50
N LEU A 137 -6.81 -4.11 -4.63
CA LEU A 137 -6.57 -4.92 -5.82
C LEU A 137 -5.16 -4.71 -6.40
N LEU A 138 -4.69 -3.47 -6.46
CA LEU A 138 -3.35 -3.14 -6.95
C LEU A 138 -2.27 -3.84 -6.11
N ASN A 139 -2.39 -3.75 -4.78
CA ASN A 139 -1.45 -4.35 -3.85
C ASN A 139 -1.50 -5.89 -3.88
N GLU A 140 -2.70 -6.47 -4.04
CA GLU A 140 -2.89 -7.91 -4.21
C GLU A 140 -2.21 -8.40 -5.50
N ILE A 141 -2.48 -7.77 -6.64
CA ILE A 141 -1.89 -8.10 -7.95
C ILE A 141 -0.36 -7.99 -7.88
N TYR A 142 0.17 -6.89 -7.34
CA TYR A 142 1.60 -6.74 -7.14
C TYR A 142 2.18 -7.84 -6.23
N GLY A 143 1.42 -8.28 -5.23
CA GLY A 143 1.70 -9.44 -4.39
C GLY A 143 1.87 -10.75 -5.15
N VAL A 144 0.98 -11.02 -6.11
CA VAL A 144 1.05 -12.19 -6.99
C VAL A 144 2.22 -12.09 -7.95
N LEU A 145 2.42 -10.94 -8.58
CA LEU A 145 3.51 -10.74 -9.54
C LEU A 145 4.90 -10.93 -8.92
N LYS A 146 5.08 -10.56 -7.64
CA LYS A 146 6.31 -10.86 -6.88
C LYS A 146 6.62 -12.36 -6.79
N GLN A 147 5.62 -13.23 -6.88
CA GLN A 147 5.79 -14.68 -6.81
C GLN A 147 5.98 -15.32 -8.20
N GLN A 148 5.42 -14.72 -9.24
CA GLN A 148 5.47 -15.25 -10.61
C GLN A 148 6.66 -14.77 -11.44
N LEU A 149 7.06 -13.50 -11.25
CA LEU A 149 8.07 -12.88 -12.10
C LEU A 149 9.49 -13.26 -11.66
N PRO A 150 10.39 -13.55 -12.63
CA PRO A 150 11.82 -13.65 -12.34
C PRO A 150 12.34 -12.37 -11.66
N SER A 151 13.38 -12.50 -10.83
CA SER A 151 13.90 -11.38 -10.03
C SER A 151 14.26 -10.15 -10.88
N GLU A 152 14.83 -10.35 -12.08
CA GLU A 152 15.15 -9.24 -12.98
C GLU A 152 13.91 -8.48 -13.46
N GLU A 153 12.86 -9.19 -13.90
CA GLU A 153 11.61 -8.59 -14.33
C GLU A 153 10.88 -7.91 -13.18
N MET A 154 10.85 -8.55 -12.01
CA MET A 154 10.24 -7.96 -10.80
C MET A 154 10.97 -6.69 -10.34
N ASN A 155 12.30 -6.65 -10.47
CA ASN A 155 13.08 -5.43 -10.17
C ASN A 155 12.73 -4.29 -11.13
N LYS A 156 12.60 -4.57 -12.43
CA LYS A 156 12.15 -3.58 -13.43
C LYS A 156 10.73 -3.11 -13.15
N LEU A 157 9.82 -4.03 -12.81
CA LEU A 157 8.44 -3.72 -12.46
C LEU A 157 8.38 -2.84 -11.20
N ARG A 158 9.17 -3.12 -10.16
CA ARG A 158 9.24 -2.31 -8.95
C ARG A 158 9.62 -0.86 -9.25
N ASP A 159 10.62 -0.66 -10.10
CA ASP A 159 11.07 0.69 -10.46
C ASP A 159 10.05 1.40 -11.36
N ALA A 160 9.36 0.67 -12.24
CA ALA A 160 8.23 1.19 -13.00
C ALA A 160 7.06 1.59 -12.08
N GLN A 161 6.75 0.77 -11.07
CA GLN A 161 5.65 1.02 -10.13
C GLN A 161 5.91 2.28 -9.29
N ARG A 162 7.14 2.52 -8.83
CA ARG A 162 7.52 3.75 -8.12
C ARG A 162 7.31 4.99 -8.98
N LYS A 163 7.80 4.97 -10.21
CA LYS A 163 7.60 6.07 -11.17
C LYS A 163 6.13 6.28 -11.50
N TRP A 164 5.36 5.19 -11.58
CA TRP A 164 3.93 5.26 -11.82
C TRP A 164 3.19 5.89 -10.63
N ILE A 165 3.57 5.61 -9.38
CA ILE A 165 2.98 6.27 -8.20
C ILE A 165 3.24 7.78 -8.27
N ASP A 166 4.48 8.20 -8.56
CA ASP A 166 4.82 9.62 -8.70
C ASP A 166 3.99 10.29 -9.82
N TYR A 167 3.84 9.61 -10.96
CA TYR A 167 3.00 10.06 -12.06
C TYR A 167 1.53 10.17 -11.65
N ARG A 168 0.99 9.16 -10.99
CA ARG A 168 -0.40 9.10 -10.54
C ARG A 168 -0.72 10.26 -9.61
N ASP A 169 0.09 10.43 -8.56
CA ASP A 169 -0.15 11.41 -7.52
C ASP A 169 0.02 12.84 -8.07
N LYS A 170 1.01 13.06 -8.94
CA LYS A 170 1.18 14.34 -9.64
C LYS A 170 0.00 14.64 -10.57
N THR A 171 -0.47 13.66 -11.34
CA THR A 171 -1.60 13.84 -12.27
C THR A 171 -2.89 14.15 -11.53
N ALA A 172 -3.16 13.44 -10.42
CA ALA A 172 -4.30 13.70 -9.55
C ALA A 172 -4.24 15.10 -8.94
N LEU A 173 -3.06 15.53 -8.48
CA LEU A 173 -2.85 16.89 -7.97
C LEU A 173 -3.06 17.94 -9.07
N GLU A 174 -2.49 17.77 -10.25
CA GLU A 174 -2.64 18.74 -11.34
C GLU A 174 -4.10 18.89 -11.79
N ALA A 175 -4.85 17.78 -11.85
CA ALA A 175 -6.27 17.80 -12.17
C ALA A 175 -7.10 18.54 -11.10
N SER A 176 -6.80 18.31 -9.82
CA SER A 176 -7.57 18.91 -8.71
C SER A 176 -7.43 20.42 -8.63
N LEU A 177 -6.28 20.98 -9.05
CA LEU A 177 -6.00 22.42 -9.01
C LEU A 177 -6.99 23.27 -9.81
N LYS A 178 -7.73 22.69 -10.76
CA LYS A 178 -8.85 23.37 -11.43
C LYS A 178 -9.90 23.88 -10.44
N TYR A 179 -10.06 23.21 -9.30
CA TYR A 179 -11.06 23.50 -8.28
C TYR A 179 -10.44 24.07 -6.98
N LYS A 180 -9.21 24.58 -7.06
CA LYS A 180 -8.42 25.01 -5.91
C LYS A 180 -9.22 25.86 -4.92
N GLY A 181 -9.22 25.45 -3.65
CA GLY A 181 -9.90 26.12 -2.54
C GLY A 181 -11.39 25.75 -2.38
N GLY A 182 -11.93 24.88 -3.25
CA GLY A 182 -13.30 24.37 -3.16
C GLY A 182 -13.36 22.92 -2.66
N THR A 183 -14.57 22.47 -2.27
CA THR A 183 -14.78 21.06 -1.86
C THR A 183 -14.56 20.06 -2.99
N MET A 184 -14.69 20.51 -4.25
CA MET A 184 -14.46 19.71 -5.45
C MET A 184 -12.97 19.40 -5.69
N GLU A 185 -12.03 20.16 -5.12
CA GLU A 185 -10.59 19.91 -5.27
C GLU A 185 -10.22 18.50 -4.80
N HIS A 186 -10.58 18.15 -3.57
CA HIS A 186 -10.28 16.82 -3.05
C HIS A 186 -11.08 15.73 -3.77
N LEU A 187 -12.31 16.02 -4.19
CA LEU A 187 -13.11 15.04 -4.94
C LEU A 187 -12.44 14.70 -6.28
N GLU A 188 -12.04 15.72 -7.04
CA GLU A 188 -11.35 15.54 -8.32
C GLU A 188 -10.03 14.79 -8.15
N TYR A 189 -9.26 15.12 -7.10
CA TYR A 189 -8.02 14.41 -6.76
C TYR A 189 -8.28 12.90 -6.64
N THR A 190 -9.25 12.52 -5.81
CA THR A 190 -9.56 11.10 -5.55
C THR A 190 -10.13 10.40 -6.79
N VAL A 191 -10.98 11.07 -7.59
CA VAL A 191 -11.50 10.51 -8.85
C VAL A 191 -10.35 10.13 -9.79
N VAL A 192 -9.40 11.04 -10.00
CA VAL A 192 -8.25 10.79 -10.89
C VAL A 192 -7.33 9.71 -10.32
N LEU A 193 -7.09 9.73 -9.00
CA LEU A 193 -6.33 8.70 -8.29
C LEU A 193 -6.92 7.30 -8.53
N ASN A 194 -8.25 7.17 -8.41
CA ASN A 194 -8.99 5.92 -8.62
C ASN A 194 -8.89 5.43 -10.05
N ASN A 195 -9.15 6.31 -11.03
CA ASN A 195 -9.15 5.93 -12.44
C ASN A 195 -7.78 5.45 -12.91
N LEU A 196 -6.71 6.13 -12.51
CA LEU A 196 -5.34 5.72 -12.84
C LEU A 196 -4.97 4.40 -12.14
N THR A 197 -5.43 4.19 -10.91
CA THR A 197 -5.19 2.95 -10.16
C THR A 197 -5.92 1.76 -10.79
N GLU A 198 -7.17 1.96 -11.22
CA GLU A 198 -7.93 0.99 -12.02
C GLU A 198 -7.16 0.59 -13.28
N GLU A 199 -6.78 1.57 -14.11
CA GLU A 199 -6.04 1.34 -15.35
C GLU A 199 -4.76 0.53 -15.10
N ARG A 200 -4.04 0.87 -14.02
CA ARG A 200 -2.83 0.17 -13.64
C ARG A 200 -3.08 -1.27 -13.21
N CYS A 201 -4.17 -1.55 -12.50
CA CYS A 201 -4.54 -2.93 -12.17
C CYS A 201 -4.72 -3.78 -13.42
N PHE A 202 -5.43 -3.28 -14.43
CA PHE A 202 -5.58 -3.98 -15.71
C PHE A 202 -4.24 -4.14 -16.42
N GLU A 203 -3.42 -3.08 -16.52
CA GLU A 203 -2.10 -3.14 -17.14
C GLU A 203 -1.21 -4.22 -16.49
N LEU A 204 -1.18 -4.30 -15.16
CA LEU A 204 -0.38 -5.28 -14.44
C LEU A 204 -0.81 -6.72 -14.75
N VAL A 205 -2.11 -6.99 -14.77
CA VAL A 205 -2.63 -8.33 -15.08
C VAL A 205 -2.41 -8.67 -16.56
N GLU A 206 -2.71 -7.76 -17.47
CA GLU A 206 -2.62 -8.01 -18.91
C GLU A 206 -1.19 -8.23 -19.39
N HIS A 207 -0.22 -7.52 -18.82
CA HIS A 207 1.16 -7.56 -19.32
C HIS A 207 2.10 -8.46 -18.52
N TYR A 208 1.84 -8.71 -17.23
CA TYR A 208 2.80 -9.39 -16.37
C TYR A 208 2.27 -10.69 -15.76
N MET A 209 0.95 -10.84 -15.62
CA MET A 209 0.39 -12.06 -15.05
C MET A 209 0.39 -13.17 -16.09
N LYS A 210 0.91 -14.33 -15.69
CA LYS A 210 0.94 -15.54 -16.51
C LYS A 210 -0.32 -16.34 -16.29
#